data_AF-A0A7J7VDX3-F1
#
_entry.id   AF-A0A7J7VDX3-F1
#
_cell.length_a   1.000
_cell.length_b   1.000
_cell.length_c   1.000
_cell.angle_alpha   90.00
_cell.angle_beta   90.00
_cell.angle_gamma   90.00
#
_symmetry.space_group_name_H-M   'P 1'
#
loop_
_entity.id
_entity.type
_entity.pdbx_description
1 polymer ?
#
loop_
_entity_poly.entity_id
_entity_poly.type
_entity_poly.pdbx_seq_one_letter_code
_entity_poly.pdbx_strand_id
1 'polypeptide(L)'
;MSAEAADREAATSSRPCTPPQTCWFEFLLEESLLEKHLRKPCPDPAPVQLIVQFLEQASKPSVNEQNQVQPPPDNKRNRILKLLALKVAAHLKWDLDILEKSLSVPVLNMLLNELLCISKVPPGTKHVDMDLATLPPTTAMAILLYNRW
;
A
#
# COMPACT_ATOMS: atom_id res chain seq x y z
N MET A 1 10.07 62.68 28.54
CA MET A 1 11.35 61.94 28.51
C MET A 1 11.07 60.55 29.04
N SER A 2 11.38 59.41 28.43
CA SER A 2 11.74 58.96 27.07
C SER A 2 12.05 57.46 27.20
N ALA A 3 11.66 56.65 26.21
CA ALA A 3 12.16 55.30 25.85
C ALA A 3 12.03 54.18 26.94
N GLU A 4 11.77 52.91 26.62
CA GLU A 4 12.22 52.14 25.47
C GLU A 4 11.31 50.92 25.26
N ALA A 5 10.79 50.80 24.04
CA ALA A 5 10.28 49.55 23.50
C ALA A 5 11.47 48.76 22.95
N ALA A 6 11.60 47.49 23.36
CA ALA A 6 12.41 46.48 22.68
C ALA A 6 11.74 45.14 22.98
N ASP A 7 10.86 44.68 22.09
CA ASP A 7 11.26 43.73 21.06
C ASP A 7 11.66 42.38 21.66
N ARG A 8 10.68 41.48 21.66
CA ARG A 8 10.96 40.06 21.59
C ARG A 8 10.02 39.49 20.55
N GLU A 9 10.41 39.70 19.30
CA GLU A 9 9.95 38.97 18.13
C GLU A 9 9.61 37.51 18.50
N ALA A 10 8.32 37.18 18.40
CA ALA A 10 7.89 35.80 18.30
C ALA A 10 8.45 35.28 16.97
N ALA A 11 9.49 34.45 17.05
CA ALA A 11 9.99 33.70 15.93
C ALA A 11 8.85 32.83 15.37
N THR A 12 8.12 33.37 14.41
CA THR A 12 7.28 32.61 13.49
C THR A 12 8.24 31.83 12.62
N SER A 13 8.72 30.70 13.14
CA SER A 13 9.35 29.65 12.37
C SER A 13 8.29 29.13 11.39
N SER A 14 8.14 29.85 10.29
CA SER A 14 7.38 29.43 9.13
C SER A 14 8.09 28.19 8.60
N ARG A 15 7.56 27.03 9.00
CA ARG A 15 7.93 25.77 8.33
C ARG A 15 7.74 26.01 6.83
N PRO A 16 8.70 25.61 5.98
CA PRO A 16 8.53 25.73 4.54
C PRO A 16 7.19 25.11 4.16
N CYS A 17 6.40 25.86 3.41
CA CYS A 17 5.05 25.50 2.96
C CYS A 17 5.16 24.41 1.88
N THR A 18 5.65 23.24 2.25
CA THR A 18 5.39 22.02 1.48
C THR A 18 3.95 21.63 1.73
N PRO A 19 3.14 21.42 0.67
CA PRO A 19 1.80 20.87 0.81
C PRO A 19 1.83 19.63 1.71
N PRO A 20 0.84 19.43 2.60
CA PRO A 20 0.81 18.26 3.45
C PRO A 20 0.85 17.00 2.58
N GLN A 21 1.84 16.14 2.83
CA GLN A 21 1.96 14.86 2.15
C GLN A 21 0.74 14.01 2.48
N THR A 22 0.10 13.44 1.46
CA THR A 22 -1.08 12.59 1.64
C THR A 22 -0.69 11.35 2.44
N CYS A 23 -1.29 11.19 3.61
CA CYS A 23 -1.00 10.07 4.48
C CYS A 23 -1.78 8.81 4.06
N TRP A 24 -1.23 7.62 4.34
CA TRP A 24 -1.83 6.34 3.92
C TRP A 24 -3.28 6.15 4.39
N PHE A 25 -3.64 6.68 5.56
CA PHE A 25 -4.98 6.51 6.13
C PHE A 25 -6.03 7.34 5.39
N GLU A 26 -5.64 8.42 4.71
CA GLU A 26 -6.58 9.25 3.95
C GLU A 26 -7.22 8.45 2.80
N PHE A 27 -6.47 7.52 2.21
CA PHE A 27 -6.99 6.59 1.19
C PHE A 27 -8.03 5.60 1.73
N LEU A 28 -8.13 5.43 3.06
CA LEU A 28 -9.22 4.67 3.68
C LEU A 28 -10.48 5.51 3.88
N LEU A 29 -10.33 6.85 3.97
CA LEU A 29 -11.43 7.77 4.21
C LEU A 29 -12.14 8.14 2.90
N GLU A 30 -11.38 8.29 1.82
CA GLU A 30 -11.91 8.63 0.49
C GLU A 30 -11.47 7.61 -0.56
N GLU A 31 -12.41 6.78 -1.04
CA GLU A 31 -12.13 5.71 -2.01
C GLU A 31 -11.56 6.24 -3.34
N SER A 32 -12.01 7.42 -3.80
CA SER A 32 -11.55 8.00 -5.06
C SER A 32 -10.19 8.68 -4.98
N LEU A 33 -9.66 8.90 -3.76
CA LEU A 33 -8.42 9.63 -3.53
C LEU A 33 -7.22 8.89 -4.12
N LEU A 34 -7.21 7.55 -4.05
CA LEU A 34 -6.11 6.75 -4.57
C LEU A 34 -5.96 6.93 -6.08
N GLU A 35 -7.06 6.84 -6.83
CA GLU A 35 -7.03 7.01 -8.28
C GLU A 35 -6.62 8.44 -8.68
N LYS A 36 -7.13 9.46 -7.97
CA LYS A 36 -6.73 10.85 -8.20
C LYS A 36 -5.24 11.06 -7.92
N HIS A 37 -4.72 10.43 -6.87
CA HIS A 37 -3.32 10.52 -6.50
C HIS A 37 -2.41 9.88 -7.56
N LEU A 38 -2.71 8.66 -7.97
CA LEU A 38 -1.90 7.90 -8.93
C LEU A 38 -1.86 8.52 -10.34
N ARG A 39 -2.86 9.34 -10.70
CA ARG A 39 -2.88 10.10 -11.98
C ARG A 39 -1.98 11.33 -12.00
N LYS A 40 -1.45 11.78 -10.86
CA LYS A 40 -0.52 12.91 -10.81
C LYS A 40 0.79 12.54 -11.52
N PRO A 41 1.49 13.49 -12.17
CA PRO A 41 2.74 13.20 -12.90
C PRO A 41 3.88 12.76 -11.97
N CYS A 42 3.92 13.28 -10.74
CA CYS A 42 4.89 12.91 -9.71
C CYS A 42 4.16 12.78 -8.37
N PRO A 43 3.45 11.67 -8.12
CA PRO A 43 2.72 11.48 -6.88
C PRO A 43 3.70 11.30 -5.71
N ASP A 44 3.44 12.01 -4.62
CA ASP A 44 4.17 11.88 -3.35
C ASP A 44 3.18 11.52 -2.23
N PRO A 45 3.22 10.30 -1.67
CA PRO A 45 4.22 9.25 -1.89
C PRO A 45 4.11 8.54 -3.25
N ALA A 46 5.23 7.99 -3.72
CA ALA A 46 5.31 7.25 -4.98
C ALA A 46 4.49 5.94 -4.91
N PRO A 47 4.03 5.37 -6.05
CA PRO A 47 3.18 4.19 -6.05
C PRO A 47 3.80 2.99 -5.32
N VAL A 48 5.10 2.72 -5.55
CA VAL A 48 5.82 1.64 -4.86
C VAL A 48 5.91 1.87 -3.34
N GLN A 49 6.04 3.13 -2.90
CA GLN A 49 6.05 3.47 -1.48
C GLN A 49 4.67 3.25 -0.86
N LEU A 50 3.58 3.54 -1.58
CA LEU A 50 2.22 3.24 -1.12
C LEU A 50 2.00 1.74 -0.93
N ILE A 51 2.51 0.90 -1.83
CA ILE A 51 2.44 -0.57 -1.67
C ILE A 51 3.11 -0.99 -0.36
N VAL A 52 4.32 -0.51 -0.10
CA VAL A 52 5.05 -0.79 1.15
C VAL A 52 4.25 -0.32 2.36
N GLN A 53 3.80 0.93 2.36
CA GLN A 53 3.03 1.49 3.47
C GLN A 53 1.75 0.68 3.75
N PHE A 54 0.98 0.34 2.72
CA PHE A 54 -0.26 -0.42 2.91
C PHE A 54 0.00 -1.82 3.45
N LEU A 55 0.99 -2.54 2.92
CA LEU A 55 1.30 -3.90 3.33
C LEU A 55 1.94 -3.97 4.72
N GLU A 56 2.81 -3.04 5.06
CA GLU A 56 3.36 -2.93 6.42
C GLU A 56 2.26 -2.63 7.43
N GLN A 57 1.36 -1.69 7.13
CA GLN A 57 0.25 -1.36 8.03
C GLN A 57 -0.76 -2.51 8.16
N ALA A 58 -0.96 -3.30 7.10
CA ALA A 58 -1.81 -4.48 7.12
C ALA A 58 -1.20 -5.66 7.90
N SER A 59 0.13 -5.67 8.07
CA SER A 59 0.86 -6.76 8.75
C SER A 59 1.11 -6.48 10.23
N LYS A 60 0.86 -5.24 10.69
CA LYS A 60 1.01 -4.90 12.10
C LYS A 60 -0.05 -5.63 12.93
N PRO A 61 0.35 -6.36 13.99
CA PRO A 61 -0.62 -6.96 14.89
C PRO A 61 -1.48 -5.86 15.52
N SER A 62 -2.80 -6.09 15.62
CA SER A 62 -3.67 -5.20 16.38
C SER A 62 -3.34 -5.34 17.87
N VAL A 63 -2.83 -4.27 18.46
CA VAL A 63 -2.59 -4.19 19.90
C VAL A 63 -3.72 -3.39 20.55
N ASN A 64 -4.15 -3.79 21.74
CA ASN A 64 -5.05 -2.97 22.56
C ASN A 64 -4.28 -1.81 23.23
N GLU A 65 -4.99 -0.96 23.97
CA GLU A 65 -4.41 0.16 24.73
C GLU A 65 -3.36 -0.29 25.78
N GLN A 66 -3.34 -1.58 26.14
CA GLN A 66 -2.35 -2.18 27.04
C GLN A 66 -1.21 -2.90 26.29
N ASN A 67 -1.02 -2.64 24.98
CA ASN A 67 -0.02 -3.29 24.12
C ASN A 67 -0.11 -4.82 24.04
N GLN A 68 -1.24 -5.41 24.46
CA GLN A 68 -1.48 -6.84 24.31
C GLN A 68 -1.98 -7.12 22.88
N VAL A 69 -1.42 -8.15 22.25
CA VAL A 69 -1.86 -8.62 20.94
C VAL A 69 -3.28 -9.13 21.06
N GLN A 70 -4.23 -8.45 20.43
CA GLN A 70 -5.60 -8.95 20.34
C GLN A 70 -5.70 -10.02 19.23
N PRO A 71 -6.45 -11.12 19.45
CA PRO A 71 -6.85 -12.00 18.35
C PRO A 71 -7.59 -11.17 17.31
N PRO A 72 -7.33 -11.33 16.01
CA PRO A 72 -7.65 -10.34 14.98
C PRO A 72 -9.16 -10.04 14.96
N PRO A 73 -9.61 -8.94 15.58
CA PRO A 73 -11.02 -8.59 15.60
C PRO A 73 -11.27 -7.87 14.29
N ASP A 74 -11.90 -8.58 13.36
CA ASP A 74 -12.31 -8.06 12.06
C ASP A 74 -11.13 -7.57 11.17
N ASN A 75 -10.59 -8.50 10.39
CA ASN A 75 -9.50 -8.30 9.41
C ASN A 75 -9.87 -7.32 8.26
N LYS A 76 -10.96 -6.57 8.38
CA LYS A 76 -11.48 -5.64 7.37
C LYS A 76 -10.47 -4.56 7.04
N ARG A 77 -9.85 -3.93 8.05
CA ARG A 77 -8.81 -2.89 7.82
C ARG A 77 -7.67 -3.45 6.98
N ASN A 78 -7.11 -4.59 7.39
CA ASN A 78 -5.98 -5.20 6.67
C ASN A 78 -6.39 -5.63 5.27
N ARG A 79 -7.58 -6.22 5.11
CA ARG A 79 -8.12 -6.58 3.79
C ARG A 79 -8.25 -5.36 2.87
N ILE A 80 -8.74 -4.23 3.38
CA ILE A 80 -8.82 -2.99 2.60
C ILE A 80 -7.42 -2.50 2.24
N LEU A 81 -6.49 -2.45 3.19
CA LEU A 81 -5.11 -2.03 2.93
C LEU A 81 -4.41 -2.88 1.88
N LYS A 82 -4.54 -4.20 1.99
CA LYS A 82 -4.02 -5.14 1.00
C LYS A 82 -4.68 -4.95 -0.37
N LEU A 83 -6.00 -4.71 -0.41
CA LEU A 83 -6.69 -4.38 -1.66
C LEU A 83 -6.19 -3.07 -2.27
N LEU A 84 -5.90 -2.04 -1.46
CA LEU A 84 -5.30 -0.79 -1.94
C LEU A 84 -3.91 -1.05 -2.53
N ALA A 85 -3.08 -1.88 -1.89
CA ALA A 85 -1.79 -2.28 -2.45
C ALA A 85 -1.93 -2.97 -3.81
N LEU A 86 -2.90 -3.89 -3.96
CA LEU A 86 -3.22 -4.53 -5.24
C LEU A 86 -3.69 -3.52 -6.29
N LYS A 87 -4.52 -2.53 -5.92
CA LYS A 87 -4.95 -1.46 -6.83
C LYS A 87 -3.76 -0.63 -7.33
N VAL A 88 -2.80 -0.32 -6.45
CA VAL A 88 -1.57 0.39 -6.84
C VAL A 88 -0.70 -0.46 -7.77
N ALA A 89 -0.54 -1.76 -7.48
CA ALA A 89 0.20 -2.67 -8.36
C ALA A 89 -0.46 -2.81 -9.74
N ALA A 90 -1.80 -2.84 -9.79
CA ALA A 90 -2.56 -2.83 -11.04
C ALA A 90 -2.37 -1.51 -11.81
N HIS A 91 -2.26 -0.37 -11.12
CA HIS A 91 -1.92 0.91 -11.76
C HIS A 91 -0.51 0.90 -12.38
N LEU A 92 0.45 0.21 -11.72
CA LEU A 92 1.77 -0.08 -12.28
C LEU A 92 1.75 -1.22 -13.32
N LYS A 93 0.56 -1.69 -13.72
CA LYS A 93 0.36 -2.74 -14.72
C LYS A 93 1.04 -4.07 -14.38
N TRP A 94 1.28 -4.34 -13.10
CA TRP A 94 2.02 -5.52 -12.65
C TRP A 94 3.40 -5.65 -13.30
N ASP A 95 4.08 -4.53 -13.53
CA ASP A 95 5.45 -4.49 -14.05
C ASP A 95 6.43 -5.09 -13.01
N LEU A 96 6.82 -6.35 -13.24
CA LEU A 96 7.71 -7.09 -12.35
C LEU A 96 9.11 -6.47 -12.28
N ASP A 97 9.61 -5.85 -13.36
CA ASP A 97 10.91 -5.17 -13.33
C ASP A 97 10.92 -4.01 -12.34
N ILE A 98 9.81 -3.26 -12.28
CA ILE A 98 9.66 -2.15 -11.30
C ILE A 98 9.48 -2.72 -9.89
N LEU A 99 8.62 -3.72 -9.73
CA LEU A 99 8.27 -4.28 -8.43
C LEU A 99 9.46 -4.98 -7.76
N GLU A 100 10.21 -5.81 -8.49
CA GLU A 100 11.40 -6.52 -7.96
C GLU A 100 12.53 -5.58 -7.58
N LYS A 101 12.75 -4.52 -8.37
CA LYS A 101 13.82 -3.54 -8.10
C LYS A 101 13.47 -2.61 -6.92
N SER A 102 12.17 -2.37 -6.68
CA SER A 102 11.72 -1.34 -5.73
C SER A 102 11.19 -1.91 -4.41
N LEU A 103 10.71 -3.15 -4.39
CA LEU A 103 10.14 -3.79 -3.20
C LEU A 103 11.11 -4.83 -2.63
N SER A 104 11.11 -4.98 -1.31
CA SER A 104 11.83 -6.08 -0.67
C SER A 104 11.14 -7.41 -0.97
N VAL A 105 11.91 -8.50 -0.99
CA VAL A 105 11.42 -9.87 -1.20
C VAL A 105 10.20 -10.21 -0.32
N PRO A 106 10.16 -9.89 0.99
CA PRO A 106 8.99 -10.18 1.82
C PRO A 106 7.74 -9.39 1.41
N VAL A 107 7.90 -8.13 1.01
CA VAL A 107 6.79 -7.25 0.60
C VAL A 107 6.22 -7.71 -0.73
N LEU A 108 7.08 -8.03 -1.70
CA LEU A 108 6.67 -8.56 -3.00
C LEU A 108 5.97 -9.91 -2.86
N ASN A 109 6.52 -10.83 -2.06
CA ASN A 109 5.87 -12.10 -1.74
C ASN A 109 4.49 -11.89 -1.09
N MET A 110 4.35 -10.93 -0.18
CA MET A 110 3.06 -10.62 0.45
C MET A 110 2.03 -10.10 -0.56
N LEU A 111 2.46 -9.22 -1.48
CA LEU A 111 1.63 -8.68 -2.54
C LEU A 111 1.12 -9.78 -3.49
N LEU A 112 2.03 -10.65 -3.95
CA LEU A 112 1.69 -11.73 -4.89
C LEU A 112 0.84 -12.82 -4.22
N ASN A 113 1.09 -13.16 -2.96
CA ASN A 113 0.23 -14.08 -2.22
C ASN A 113 -1.18 -13.51 -2.05
N GLU A 114 -1.33 -12.21 -1.80
CA GLU A 114 -2.65 -11.60 -1.76
C GLU A 114 -3.35 -11.62 -3.12
N LEU A 115 -2.61 -11.41 -4.22
CA LEU A 115 -3.14 -11.54 -5.57
C LEU A 115 -3.69 -12.96 -5.83
N LEU A 116 -2.98 -14.00 -5.39
CA LEU A 116 -3.47 -15.38 -5.48
C LEU A 116 -4.73 -15.59 -4.63
N CYS A 117 -4.74 -15.08 -3.39
CA CYS A 117 -5.89 -15.17 -2.49
C CYS A 117 -7.16 -14.56 -3.10
N ILE A 118 -7.07 -13.34 -3.66
CA ILE A 118 -8.25 -12.66 -4.24
C ILE A 118 -8.70 -13.30 -5.55
N SER A 119 -7.76 -13.91 -6.28
CA SER A 119 -8.04 -14.62 -7.54
C SER A 119 -8.66 -16.01 -7.33
N LYS A 120 -8.91 -16.39 -6.06
CA LYS A 120 -9.51 -17.67 -5.65
C LYS A 120 -8.74 -18.89 -6.18
N VAL A 121 -7.41 -18.76 -6.32
CA VAL A 121 -6.56 -19.89 -6.69
C VAL A 121 -6.62 -20.93 -5.55
N PRO A 122 -6.95 -22.20 -5.82
CA PRO A 122 -7.00 -23.20 -4.76
C PRO A 122 -5.63 -23.35 -4.07
N PRO A 123 -5.59 -23.40 -2.73
CA PRO A 123 -4.33 -23.61 -2.01
C PRO A 123 -3.77 -25.00 -2.34
N GLY A 124 -2.49 -25.08 -2.71
CA GLY A 124 -1.80 -26.34 -3.03
C GLY A 124 -1.92 -26.80 -4.48
N THR A 125 -2.43 -25.97 -5.40
CA THR A 125 -2.45 -26.30 -6.83
C THR A 125 -1.02 -26.38 -7.37
N LYS A 126 -0.57 -27.58 -7.75
CA LYS A 126 0.72 -27.76 -8.43
C LYS A 126 0.61 -27.10 -9.81
N HIS A 127 1.36 -26.02 -10.02
CA HIS A 127 1.27 -25.16 -11.21
C HIS A 127 1.52 -25.87 -12.56
N VAL A 128 2.01 -27.12 -12.53
CA VAL A 128 2.42 -27.88 -13.71
C VAL A 128 1.27 -28.62 -14.41
N ASP A 129 0.14 -28.87 -13.72
CA ASP A 129 -0.98 -29.67 -14.26
C ASP A 129 -2.27 -28.86 -14.51
N MET A 130 -2.19 -27.51 -14.42
CA MET A 130 -3.37 -26.66 -14.46
C MET A 130 -3.60 -26.14 -15.88
N ASP A 131 -4.72 -26.52 -16.51
CA ASP A 131 -5.10 -25.99 -17.82
C ASP A 131 -5.53 -24.52 -17.69
N LEU A 132 -4.57 -23.61 -17.94
CA LEU A 132 -4.75 -22.17 -17.88
C LEU A 132 -5.88 -21.68 -18.80
N ALA A 133 -6.22 -22.41 -19.86
CA ALA A 133 -7.28 -22.03 -20.80
C ALA A 133 -8.69 -22.17 -20.21
N THR A 134 -8.85 -22.99 -19.17
CA THR A 134 -10.14 -23.21 -18.49
C THR A 134 -10.38 -22.23 -17.34
N LEU A 135 -9.36 -21.47 -16.96
CA LEU A 135 -9.42 -20.56 -15.82
C LEU A 135 -9.92 -19.17 -16.21
N PRO A 136 -10.52 -18.43 -15.26
CA PRO A 136 -10.73 -17.01 -15.44
C PRO A 136 -9.41 -16.29 -15.78
N PRO A 137 -9.41 -15.34 -16.72
CA PRO A 137 -8.18 -14.64 -17.14
C PRO A 137 -7.41 -13.99 -15.99
N THR A 138 -8.13 -13.49 -14.98
CA THR A 138 -7.53 -12.90 -13.77
C THR A 138 -6.81 -13.92 -12.92
N THR A 139 -7.35 -15.14 -12.83
CA THR A 139 -6.75 -16.26 -12.09
C THR A 139 -5.52 -16.78 -12.83
N ALA A 140 -5.59 -16.94 -14.15
CA ALA A 140 -4.45 -17.31 -14.97
C ALA A 140 -3.31 -16.28 -14.88
N MET A 141 -3.64 -14.98 -14.96
CA MET A 141 -2.66 -13.89 -14.79
C MET A 141 -1.98 -13.93 -13.42
N ALA A 142 -2.75 -14.10 -12.34
CA ALA A 142 -2.20 -14.16 -10.98
C ALA A 142 -1.21 -15.33 -10.83
N ILE A 143 -1.55 -16.50 -11.37
CA ILE A 143 -0.68 -17.68 -11.37
C ILE A 143 0.59 -17.42 -12.17
N LEU A 144 0.48 -16.85 -13.38
CA LEU A 144 1.63 -16.57 -14.24
C LEU A 144 2.60 -15.57 -13.59
N LEU A 145 2.09 -14.49 -12.99
CA LEU A 145 2.91 -13.51 -12.30
C LEU A 145 3.64 -14.12 -11.11
N TYR A 146 2.94 -14.93 -10.31
CA TYR A 146 3.53 -15.58 -9.14
C TYR A 146 4.63 -16.58 -9.50
N ASN A 147 4.50 -17.33 -10.60
CA ASN A 147 5.51 -18.31 -11.04
C ASN A 147 6.68 -17.69 -11.79
N ARG A 148 6.50 -16.49 -12.35
CA ARG A 148 7.54 -15.79 -13.10
C ARG A 148 8.52 -15.06 -12.18
N TRP A 149 8.04 -14.59 -11.02
CA TRP A 149 8.87 -14.06 -9.94
C TRP A 149 9.62 -15.21 -9.23
#